data_AF-A0A0A9EKZ5-F1
#
_entry.id   AF-A0A0A9EKZ5-F1
#
_cell.length_a   1.000
_cell.length_b   1.000
_cell.length_c   1.000
_cell.angle_alpha   90.00
_cell.angle_beta   90.00
_cell.angle_gamma   90.00
#
_symmetry.space_group_name_H-M   'P 1'
#
loop_
_entity.id
_entity.type
_entity.pdbx_description
1 polymer ?
#
loop_
_entity_poly.entity_id
_entity_poly.type
_entity_poly.pdbx_seq_one_letter_code
_entity_poly.pdbx_strand_id
1 'polypeptide(L)'
;MSFGLERRSGAKCFMLSARALSIVWGDDPACWIWTTGLPGSRFPEVAELVDVCWLEISGKLNLSLLSPGTTYAAYLVYTIADDSYGLECNIGILPPKATVTVVSGTKPTATTSSTEHTICLQHMHGEEEAVMHRRKQQYMRLRKDYRRKLLTREADPDIRCPRRMSDGWAEVELGEFAVAGGATGSEDGVVEVSLKEIDGQRWKRGLIVQGIEIRPKHTS
;
A
#
# COMPACT_ATOMS: atom_id res chain seq x y z
N MET A 1 -5.77 3.54 -15.13
CA MET A 1 -4.29 3.63 -15.03
C MET A 1 -3.85 4.99 -15.55
N SER A 2 -2.84 5.62 -14.93
CA SER A 2 -2.19 6.83 -15.43
C SER A 2 -0.69 6.61 -15.66
N PHE A 3 -0.11 7.40 -16.55
CA PHE A 3 1.29 7.37 -16.93
C PHE A 3 1.94 8.72 -16.63
N GLY A 4 3.19 8.69 -16.18
CA GLY A 4 4.03 9.86 -16.00
C GLY A 4 5.50 9.54 -16.21
N LEU A 5 6.35 10.55 -16.13
CA LEU A 5 7.80 10.40 -16.18
C LEU A 5 8.42 11.02 -14.93
N GLU A 6 9.39 10.34 -14.34
CA GLU A 6 10.21 10.91 -13.30
C GLU A 6 11.08 12.02 -13.88
N ARG A 7 11.00 13.22 -13.31
CA ARG A 7 11.62 14.43 -13.85
C ARG A 7 13.15 14.35 -14.02
N ARG A 8 13.85 13.55 -13.20
CA ARG A 8 15.32 13.49 -13.19
C ARG A 8 15.86 12.44 -14.14
N SER A 9 15.38 11.19 -14.01
CA SER A 9 15.87 10.08 -14.84
C SER A 9 15.14 9.94 -16.18
N GLY A 10 13.94 10.53 -16.32
CA GLY A 10 13.04 10.23 -17.42
C GLY A 10 12.45 8.82 -17.36
N ALA A 11 12.66 8.08 -16.26
CA ALA A 11 12.09 6.75 -16.10
C ALA A 11 10.58 6.82 -15.93
N LYS A 12 9.89 5.79 -16.43
CA LYS A 12 8.44 5.75 -16.50
C LYS A 12 7.84 5.57 -15.10
N CYS A 13 6.76 6.29 -14.81
CA CYS A 13 5.95 6.10 -13.61
C CYS A 13 4.56 5.63 -14.03
N PHE A 14 3.99 4.69 -13.29
CA PHE A 14 2.62 4.21 -13.53
C PHE A 14 1.82 4.28 -12.24
N MET A 15 0.55 4.62 -12.37
CA MET A 15 -0.41 4.43 -11.29
C MET A 15 -1.58 3.57 -11.74
N LEU A 16 -1.75 2.45 -11.06
CA LEU A 16 -2.94 1.60 -11.17
C LEU A 16 -4.04 2.26 -10.35
N SER A 17 -5.11 2.71 -11.01
CA SER A 17 -6.32 3.20 -10.34
C SER A 17 -6.98 2.08 -9.55
N ALA A 18 -7.77 2.39 -8.52
CA ALA A 18 -8.57 1.40 -7.79
C ALA A 18 -9.38 0.47 -8.71
N ARG A 19 -9.99 1.01 -9.77
CA ARG A 19 -10.69 0.24 -10.81
C ARG A 19 -9.83 -0.75 -11.60
N ALA A 20 -8.52 -0.57 -11.60
CA ALA A 20 -7.57 -1.46 -12.27
C ALA A 20 -6.91 -2.44 -11.28
N LEU A 21 -7.27 -2.39 -9.99
CA LEU A 21 -6.82 -3.32 -8.97
C LEU A 21 -7.80 -4.48 -8.87
N SER A 22 -7.29 -5.64 -8.45
CA SER A 22 -8.10 -6.74 -7.95
C SER A 22 -8.37 -6.49 -6.47
N ILE A 23 -9.61 -6.18 -6.14
CA ILE A 23 -10.06 -5.95 -4.77
C ILE A 23 -11.03 -7.08 -4.41
N VAL A 24 -10.71 -7.86 -3.38
CA VAL A 24 -11.61 -8.92 -2.92
C VAL A 24 -12.93 -8.30 -2.43
N TRP A 25 -14.03 -8.82 -2.97
CA TRP A 25 -15.40 -8.29 -2.80
C TRP A 25 -15.60 -6.85 -3.28
N GLY A 26 -14.74 -6.33 -4.16
CA GLY A 26 -14.84 -4.95 -4.67
C GLY A 26 -16.13 -4.64 -5.46
N ASP A 27 -16.84 -5.67 -5.91
CA ASP A 27 -18.13 -5.56 -6.59
C ASP A 27 -19.33 -5.72 -5.64
N ASP A 28 -19.10 -6.07 -4.37
CA ASP A 28 -20.14 -6.20 -3.35
C ASP A 28 -20.34 -4.84 -2.64
N PRO A 29 -21.50 -4.18 -2.82
CA PRO A 29 -21.78 -2.89 -2.18
C PRO A 29 -21.88 -2.97 -0.65
N ALA A 30 -22.01 -4.16 -0.06
CA ALA A 30 -21.92 -4.34 1.39
C ALA A 30 -20.46 -4.27 1.89
N CYS A 31 -19.48 -4.48 1.02
CA CYS A 31 -18.06 -4.48 1.33
C CYS A 31 -17.34 -3.22 0.84
N TRP A 32 -17.66 -2.76 -0.37
CA TRP A 32 -17.01 -1.63 -1.03
C TRP A 32 -18.00 -0.76 -1.79
N ILE A 33 -17.85 0.55 -1.68
CA ILE A 33 -18.54 1.52 -2.53
C ILE A 33 -17.55 2.24 -3.43
N TRP A 34 -18.02 2.66 -4.60
CA TRP A 34 -17.21 3.39 -5.56
C TRP A 34 -17.60 4.87 -5.52
N THR A 35 -16.69 5.69 -4.99
CA THR A 35 -16.94 7.12 -4.74
C THR A 35 -16.32 7.95 -5.86
N THR A 36 -17.02 9.01 -6.28
CA THR A 36 -16.57 9.93 -7.32
C THR A 36 -16.31 11.32 -6.77
N GLY A 37 -15.51 12.12 -7.48
CA GLY A 37 -15.37 13.56 -7.20
C GLY A 37 -14.58 13.91 -5.93
N LEU A 38 -13.78 12.99 -5.39
CA LEU A 38 -12.93 13.28 -4.24
C LEU A 38 -11.83 14.30 -4.58
N PRO A 39 -11.71 15.40 -3.83
CA PRO A 39 -10.68 16.42 -4.06
C PRO A 39 -9.26 15.84 -4.08
N GLY A 40 -8.44 16.35 -4.99
CA GLY A 40 -7.06 15.86 -5.17
C GLY A 40 -6.96 14.48 -5.82
N SER A 41 -8.07 13.83 -6.21
CA SER A 41 -7.99 12.53 -6.85
C SER A 41 -7.42 12.58 -8.27
N ARG A 42 -6.48 11.68 -8.60
CA ARG A 42 -5.99 11.48 -9.98
C ARG A 42 -6.96 10.72 -10.88
N PHE A 43 -7.95 10.04 -10.29
CA PHE A 43 -8.93 9.22 -11.01
C PHE A 43 -10.36 9.63 -10.65
N PRO A 44 -11.32 9.47 -11.59
CA PRO A 44 -12.71 9.87 -11.38
C PRO A 44 -13.42 9.03 -10.32
N GLU A 45 -13.02 7.77 -10.16
CA GLU A 45 -13.55 6.82 -9.19
C GLU A 45 -12.44 6.27 -8.29
N VAL A 46 -12.76 6.11 -7.01
CA VAL A 46 -11.92 5.48 -6.00
C VAL A 46 -12.76 4.47 -5.22
N ALA A 47 -12.11 3.48 -4.58
CA ALA A 47 -12.79 2.44 -3.83
C ALA A 47 -12.79 2.79 -2.33
N GLU A 48 -13.96 2.87 -1.72
CA GLU A 48 -14.13 3.12 -0.29
C GLU A 48 -14.64 1.86 0.40
N LEU A 49 -13.92 1.46 1.44
CA LEU A 49 -14.20 0.25 2.20
C LEU A 49 -15.34 0.48 3.19
N VAL A 50 -16.44 -0.25 3.04
CA VAL A 50 -17.65 -0.12 3.86
C VAL A 50 -17.50 -0.83 5.19
N ASP A 51 -17.32 -2.16 5.17
CA ASP A 51 -17.05 -2.96 6.35
C ASP A 51 -16.63 -4.38 5.93
N VAL A 52 -15.40 -4.78 6.25
CA VAL A 52 -14.91 -6.15 5.96
C VAL A 52 -14.00 -6.66 7.07
N CYS A 53 -13.94 -7.98 7.27
CA CYS A 53 -12.94 -8.60 8.13
C CYS A 53 -11.76 -9.23 7.36
N TRP A 54 -11.86 -9.28 6.03
CA TRP A 54 -10.84 -9.76 5.09
C TRP A 54 -10.52 -8.65 4.10
N LEU A 55 -9.28 -8.17 4.11
CA LEU A 55 -8.81 -7.12 3.20
C LEU A 55 -7.74 -7.69 2.29
N GLU A 56 -7.97 -7.64 1.00
CA GLU A 56 -6.97 -8.01 -0.01
C GLU A 56 -7.13 -7.14 -1.25
N ILE A 57 -6.06 -6.39 -1.52
CA ILE A 57 -5.93 -5.51 -2.69
C ILE A 57 -4.66 -5.94 -3.41
N SER A 58 -4.76 -6.21 -4.71
CA SER A 58 -3.58 -6.49 -5.54
C SER A 58 -3.62 -5.76 -6.88
N GLY A 59 -2.43 -5.45 -7.39
CA GLY A 59 -2.23 -4.82 -8.68
C GLY A 59 -1.14 -5.56 -9.45
N LYS A 60 -1.32 -5.69 -10.76
CA LYS A 60 -0.35 -6.31 -11.67
C LYS A 60 0.09 -5.32 -12.73
N LEU A 61 1.37 -5.32 -13.04
CA LEU A 61 1.93 -4.52 -14.12
C LEU A 61 2.97 -5.35 -14.88
N ASN A 62 2.91 -5.28 -16.22
CA ASN A 62 3.92 -5.91 -17.06
C ASN A 62 5.26 -5.17 -16.92
N LEU A 63 6.35 -5.92 -16.71
CA LEU A 63 7.70 -5.35 -16.57
C LEU A 63 8.15 -4.63 -17.84
N SER A 64 7.68 -5.05 -19.02
CA SER A 64 7.94 -4.41 -20.30
C SER A 64 7.44 -2.96 -20.39
N LEU A 65 6.49 -2.56 -19.54
CA LEU A 65 6.02 -1.19 -19.45
C LEU A 65 7.02 -0.30 -18.71
N LEU A 66 7.84 -0.85 -17.82
CA LEU A 66 8.79 -0.13 -16.98
C LEU A 66 10.09 0.18 -17.72
N SER A 67 10.83 1.17 -17.21
CA SER A 67 12.18 1.46 -17.71
C SER A 67 13.17 0.36 -17.26
N PRO A 68 13.97 -0.23 -18.17
CA PRO A 68 15.01 -1.19 -17.84
C PRO A 68 16.08 -0.60 -16.91
N GLY A 69 16.78 -1.46 -16.16
CA GLY A 69 17.90 -1.06 -15.29
C GLY A 69 17.52 -0.09 -14.18
N THR A 70 16.24 -0.06 -13.81
CA THR A 70 15.68 0.88 -12.85
C THR A 70 15.11 0.13 -11.66
N THR A 71 15.43 0.58 -10.45
CA THR A 71 14.77 0.11 -9.23
C THR A 71 13.48 0.89 -9.05
N TYR A 72 12.39 0.18 -8.80
CA TYR A 72 11.07 0.74 -8.54
C TYR A 72 10.65 0.48 -7.11
N ALA A 73 9.80 1.36 -6.59
CA ALA A 73 9.00 1.07 -5.41
C ALA A 73 7.51 1.26 -5.70
N ALA A 74 6.71 0.44 -5.04
CA ALA A 74 5.27 0.48 -5.10
C ALA A 74 4.70 1.15 -3.85
N TYR A 75 3.74 2.04 -4.03
CA TYR A 75 3.09 2.81 -2.97
C TYR A 75 1.58 2.64 -3.06
N LEU A 76 0.93 2.27 -1.96
CA LEU A 76 -0.53 2.43 -1.87
C LEU A 76 -0.83 3.90 -1.62
N VAL A 77 -1.69 4.49 -2.46
CA VAL A 77 -2.18 5.86 -2.29
C VAL A 77 -3.64 5.81 -1.88
N TYR A 78 -3.95 6.39 -0.74
CA TYR A 78 -5.26 6.29 -0.10
C TYR A 78 -5.53 7.48 0.83
N THR A 79 -6.77 7.61 1.26
CA THR A 79 -7.14 8.46 2.38
C THR A 79 -8.04 7.65 3.33
N ILE A 80 -8.41 8.24 4.45
CA ILE A 80 -9.19 7.59 5.51
C ILE A 80 -10.43 8.45 5.79
N ALA A 81 -11.61 7.84 5.75
CA ALA A 81 -12.87 8.48 6.11
C ALA A 81 -12.91 8.84 7.61
N ASP A 82 -13.64 9.90 7.95
CA ASP A 82 -13.75 10.39 9.33
C ASP A 82 -14.34 9.35 10.30
N ASP A 83 -15.20 8.47 9.80
CA ASP A 83 -15.85 7.42 10.58
C ASP A 83 -15.08 6.08 10.58
N SER A 84 -13.86 6.05 10.02
CA SER A 84 -13.03 4.85 9.93
C SER A 84 -12.76 4.15 11.27
N TYR A 85 -12.57 2.83 11.20
CA TYR A 85 -12.03 2.03 12.30
C TYR A 85 -11.30 0.80 11.77
N GLY A 86 -10.50 0.17 12.61
CA GLY A 86 -9.94 -1.16 12.32
C GLY A 86 -8.70 -1.13 11.43
N LEU A 87 -8.19 0.06 11.08
CA LEU A 87 -7.03 0.28 10.20
C LEU A 87 -5.74 0.61 10.98
N GLU A 88 -5.82 0.71 12.30
CA GLU A 88 -4.72 1.05 13.17
C GLU A 88 -3.85 -0.15 13.57
N CYS A 89 -2.54 0.05 13.65
CA CYS A 89 -1.60 -0.94 14.15
C CYS A 89 -1.58 -0.97 15.68
N ASN A 90 -2.29 -1.92 16.29
CA ASN A 90 -2.30 -2.13 17.75
C ASN A 90 -1.56 -3.41 18.16
N ILE A 91 -0.99 -3.41 19.37
CA ILE A 91 -0.27 -4.59 19.90
C ILE A 91 -1.22 -5.75 20.16
N GLY A 92 -0.85 -6.92 19.62
CA GLY A 92 -1.66 -8.13 19.65
C GLY A 92 -2.59 -8.27 18.45
N ILE A 93 -2.58 -7.32 17.51
CA ILE A 93 -3.28 -7.39 16.24
C ILE A 93 -2.25 -7.60 15.13
N LEU A 94 -2.53 -8.52 14.21
CA LEU A 94 -1.70 -8.75 13.04
C LEU A 94 -1.90 -7.58 12.06
N PRO A 95 -0.87 -6.77 11.80
CA PRO A 95 -0.96 -5.69 10.83
C PRO A 95 -1.10 -6.24 9.40
N PRO A 96 -1.64 -5.44 8.46
CA PRO A 96 -1.57 -5.76 7.04
C PRO A 96 -0.14 -6.05 6.59
N LYS A 97 -0.01 -7.00 5.68
CA LYS A 97 1.24 -7.36 5.02
C LYS A 97 1.19 -6.95 3.56
N ALA A 98 2.23 -6.28 3.09
CA ALA A 98 2.42 -6.05 1.67
C ALA A 98 3.40 -7.06 1.10
N THR A 99 3.15 -7.51 -0.12
CA THR A 99 4.11 -8.31 -0.88
C THR A 99 4.37 -7.68 -2.23
N VAL A 100 5.62 -7.78 -2.69
CA VAL A 100 6.00 -7.46 -4.07
C VAL A 100 6.64 -8.70 -4.67
N THR A 101 5.97 -9.27 -5.67
CA THR A 101 6.40 -10.48 -6.36
C THR A 101 6.72 -10.15 -7.81
N VAL A 102 7.95 -10.40 -8.23
CA VAL A 102 8.40 -10.25 -9.62
C VAL A 102 8.59 -11.63 -10.21
N VAL A 103 7.93 -11.87 -11.34
CA VAL A 103 8.12 -13.07 -12.16
C VAL A 103 8.70 -12.62 -13.50
N SER A 104 9.88 -13.12 -13.87
CA SER A 104 10.54 -12.82 -15.14
C SER A 104 10.85 -14.10 -15.92
N GLY A 105 10.61 -14.07 -17.22
CA GLY A 105 10.90 -15.15 -18.16
C GLY A 105 9.71 -16.08 -18.42
N THR A 106 9.83 -16.89 -19.48
CA THR A 106 8.84 -17.91 -19.86
C THR A 106 9.12 -19.23 -19.17
N LYS A 107 8.08 -19.99 -18.80
CA LYS A 107 8.26 -21.37 -18.29
C LYS A 107 9.00 -22.22 -19.35
N PRO A 108 9.94 -23.10 -18.95
CA PRO A 108 10.27 -23.54 -17.58
C PRO A 108 11.35 -22.71 -16.85
N THR A 109 11.93 -21.69 -17.47
CA THR A 109 13.06 -20.90 -16.92
C THR A 109 12.63 -19.64 -16.16
N ALA A 110 11.40 -19.60 -15.65
CA ALA A 110 10.87 -18.41 -14.99
C ALA A 110 11.52 -18.22 -13.61
N THR A 111 12.08 -17.04 -13.36
CA THR A 111 12.62 -16.65 -12.05
C THR A 111 11.55 -15.87 -11.29
N THR A 112 11.34 -16.21 -10.02
CA THR A 112 10.41 -15.51 -9.13
C THR A 112 11.14 -14.98 -7.90
N SER A 113 11.02 -13.68 -7.63
CA SER A 113 11.50 -13.04 -6.40
C SER A 113 10.32 -12.40 -5.66
N SER A 114 10.23 -12.58 -4.34
CA SER A 114 9.16 -12.04 -3.50
C SER A 114 9.74 -11.34 -2.28
N THR A 115 9.22 -10.16 -1.96
CA THR A 115 9.50 -9.45 -0.70
C THR A 115 8.19 -9.29 0.09
N GLU A 116 8.29 -9.22 1.41
CA GLU A 116 7.14 -9.01 2.32
C GLU A 116 7.48 -7.91 3.33
N HIS A 117 6.55 -7.01 3.57
CA HIS A 117 6.69 -5.93 4.55
C HIS A 117 5.43 -5.79 5.42
N THR A 118 5.63 -5.42 6.67
CA THR A 118 4.52 -5.07 7.56
C THR A 118 4.10 -3.61 7.33
N ILE A 119 2.80 -3.37 7.15
CA ILE A 119 2.25 -2.07 6.79
C ILE A 119 1.35 -1.53 7.89
N CYS A 120 1.53 -0.24 8.22
CA CYS A 120 0.59 0.55 8.97
C CYS A 120 -0.24 1.42 8.01
N LEU A 121 -1.58 1.36 8.12
CA LEU A 121 -2.48 2.19 7.32
C LEU A 121 -2.95 3.43 8.09
N GLN A 122 -3.23 3.31 9.38
CA GLN A 122 -3.63 4.44 10.20
C GLN A 122 -2.55 4.78 11.22
N HIS A 123 -1.83 5.87 10.94
CA HIS A 123 -0.90 6.48 11.88
C HIS A 123 -1.58 7.69 12.55
N MET A 124 -1.57 7.73 13.88
CA MET A 124 -2.24 8.75 14.69
C MET A 124 -1.78 10.19 14.35
N HIS A 125 -2.63 11.16 14.69
CA HIS A 125 -2.71 12.52 14.12
C HIS A 125 -1.43 13.38 14.21
N GLY A 126 -0.94 13.82 13.04
CA GLY A 126 0.01 14.94 12.93
C GLY A 126 1.49 14.57 12.79
N GLU A 127 2.30 15.49 12.25
CA GLU A 127 3.73 15.27 12.02
C GLU A 127 4.52 15.05 13.32
N GLU A 128 4.15 15.72 14.41
CA GLU A 128 4.76 15.54 15.73
C GLU A 128 4.46 14.17 16.35
N GLU A 129 3.23 13.66 16.25
CA GLU A 129 2.89 12.29 16.70
C GLU A 129 3.52 11.24 15.78
N ALA A 130 3.68 11.53 14.48
CA ALA A 130 4.42 10.69 13.55
C ALA A 130 5.92 10.58 13.85
N VAL A 131 6.52 11.66 14.34
CA VAL A 131 7.91 11.68 14.82
C VAL A 131 8.03 11.02 16.20
N MET A 132 7.06 11.24 17.10
CA MET A 132 7.01 10.60 18.42
C MET A 132 6.86 9.08 18.32
N HIS A 133 5.99 8.57 17.46
CA HIS A 133 5.80 7.13 17.24
C HIS A 133 7.03 6.46 16.60
N ARG A 134 7.82 7.19 15.80
CA ARG A 134 9.12 6.73 15.26
C ARG A 134 10.23 6.66 16.31
N ARG A 135 10.07 7.29 17.47
CA ARG A 135 10.98 7.16 18.61
C ARG A 135 10.43 6.21 19.68
N LYS A 136 9.12 6.22 19.91
CA LYS A 136 8.38 5.46 20.94
C LYS A 136 6.91 5.31 20.51
N GLN A 137 6.50 4.14 20.02
CA GLN A 137 5.10 3.81 19.73
C GLN A 137 4.28 3.80 21.02
N GLN A 138 3.50 4.85 21.26
CA GLN A 138 2.52 4.87 22.34
C GLN A 138 1.19 4.32 21.82
N TYR A 139 0.67 3.28 22.46
CA TYR A 139 -0.61 2.67 22.09
C TYR A 139 -1.45 2.41 23.35
N MET A 140 -2.78 2.48 23.20
CA MET A 140 -3.71 2.19 24.28
C MET A 140 -4.07 0.71 24.26
N ARG A 141 -3.70 -0.02 25.31
CA ARG A 141 -4.19 -1.39 25.54
C ARG A 141 -5.39 -1.36 26.45
N LEU A 142 -6.51 -1.91 26.00
CA LEU A 142 -7.61 -2.25 26.91
C LEU A 142 -7.14 -3.38 27.82
N ARG A 143 -7.11 -3.14 29.13
CA ARG A 143 -6.91 -4.21 30.10
C ARG A 143 -8.23 -4.96 30.32
N LYS A 144 -8.13 -6.17 30.91
CA LYS A 144 -9.30 -7.00 31.28
C LYS A 144 -10.27 -6.30 32.23
N ASP A 145 -9.82 -5.28 32.96
CA ASP A 145 -10.60 -4.44 33.88
C ASP A 145 -11.19 -3.18 33.19
N TYR A 146 -11.24 -3.15 31.85
CA TYR A 146 -11.73 -2.03 31.03
C TYR A 146 -10.96 -0.71 31.21
N ARG A 147 -9.83 -0.72 31.91
CA ARG A 147 -8.92 0.43 31.97
C ARG A 147 -8.06 0.49 30.71
N ARG A 148 -7.98 1.67 30.11
CA ARG A 148 -7.03 1.97 29.04
C ARG A 148 -5.66 2.20 29.67
N LYS A 149 -4.66 1.40 29.30
CA LYS A 149 -3.26 1.62 29.70
C LYS A 149 -2.46 2.10 28.49
N LEU A 150 -1.86 3.28 28.61
CA LEU A 150 -0.86 3.77 27.68
C LEU A 150 0.39 2.91 27.83
N LEU A 151 0.77 2.21 26.76
CA LEU A 151 1.98 1.40 26.69
C LEU A 151 2.89 2.00 25.63
N THR A 152 4.20 1.93 25.89
CA THR A 152 5.22 2.49 25.00
C THR A 152 6.08 1.35 24.48
N ARG A 153 6.11 1.13 23.17
CA ARG A 153 7.08 0.24 22.48
C ARG A 153 8.11 1.12 21.78
N GLU A 154 9.35 0.66 21.62
CA GLU A 154 10.25 1.28 20.66
C GLU A 154 9.66 1.14 19.25
N ALA A 155 9.94 2.10 18.36
CA ALA A 155 9.50 1.97 16.97
C ALA A 155 10.10 0.72 16.37
N ASP A 156 9.24 -0.17 15.89
CA ASP A 156 9.67 -1.31 15.11
C ASP A 156 10.07 -0.79 13.73
N PRO A 157 11.37 -0.75 13.40
CA PRO A 157 11.85 -0.12 12.18
C PRO A 157 11.35 -0.84 10.91
N ASP A 158 10.86 -2.07 11.05
CA ASP A 158 10.42 -2.91 9.96
C ASP A 158 8.96 -2.63 9.54
N ILE A 159 8.22 -1.85 10.34
CA ILE A 159 6.86 -1.41 9.98
C ILE A 159 6.90 -0.17 9.09
N ARG A 160 6.41 -0.32 7.87
CA ARG A 160 6.23 0.81 6.93
C ARG A 160 5.02 1.64 7.35
N CYS A 161 5.25 2.90 7.67
CA CYS A 161 4.21 3.85 8.07
C CYS A 161 3.88 4.81 6.92
N PRO A 162 2.64 5.32 6.86
CA PRO A 162 2.23 6.20 5.79
C PRO A 162 2.83 7.60 5.95
N ARG A 163 3.02 8.26 4.81
CA ARG A 163 3.40 9.66 4.70
C ARG A 163 2.20 10.44 4.20
N ARG A 164 1.81 11.51 4.92
CA ARG A 164 0.77 12.44 4.47
C ARG A 164 1.32 13.33 3.35
N MET A 165 0.46 13.61 2.39
CA MET A 165 0.70 14.53 1.29
C MET A 165 -0.08 15.83 1.52
N SER A 166 0.31 16.90 0.83
CA SER A 166 -0.27 18.24 1.01
C SER A 166 -1.71 18.38 0.51
N ASP A 167 -2.18 17.42 -0.28
CA ASP A 167 -3.51 17.37 -0.89
C ASP A 167 -4.54 16.55 -0.07
N GLY A 168 -4.16 16.09 1.13
CA GLY A 168 -5.02 15.30 2.01
C GLY A 168 -4.96 13.78 1.76
N TRP A 169 -4.22 13.34 0.75
CA TRP A 169 -3.94 11.92 0.53
C TRP A 169 -2.75 11.45 1.37
N ALA A 170 -2.67 10.14 1.59
CA ALA A 170 -1.54 9.47 2.20
C ALA A 170 -0.96 8.44 1.23
N GLU A 171 0.34 8.20 1.34
CA GLU A 171 1.02 7.10 0.65
C GLU A 171 1.80 6.23 1.63
N VAL A 172 1.84 4.92 1.40
CA VAL A 172 2.71 4.00 2.14
C VAL A 172 3.45 3.08 1.19
N GLU A 173 4.75 2.88 1.43
CA GLU A 173 5.58 1.98 0.61
C GLU A 173 5.23 0.52 0.90
N LEU A 174 4.87 -0.21 -0.14
CA LEU A 174 4.52 -1.63 -0.09
C LEU A 174 5.75 -2.54 -0.33
N GLY A 175 6.76 -2.01 -1.03
CA GLY A 175 8.02 -2.68 -1.27
C GLY A 175 8.73 -2.14 -2.50
N GLU A 176 9.91 -2.68 -2.77
CA GLU A 176 10.76 -2.32 -3.91
C GLU A 176 11.18 -3.55 -4.71
N PHE A 177 11.54 -3.31 -5.97
CA PHE A 177 12.01 -4.35 -6.88
C PHE A 177 12.88 -3.74 -7.98
N ALA A 178 13.82 -4.53 -8.50
CA ALA A 178 14.69 -4.12 -9.60
C ALA A 178 14.17 -4.65 -10.94
N VAL A 179 14.23 -3.82 -11.98
CA VAL A 179 13.99 -4.22 -13.37
C VAL A 179 15.35 -4.41 -14.06
N ALA A 180 15.55 -5.55 -14.71
CA ALA A 180 16.81 -5.88 -15.39
C ALA A 180 17.14 -4.88 -16.51
N GLY A 181 18.43 -4.65 -16.76
CA GLY A 181 18.96 -3.65 -17.70
C GLY A 181 19.33 -4.17 -19.10
N GLY A 182 18.90 -5.38 -19.49
CA GLY A 182 19.31 -6.01 -20.75
C GLY A 182 18.71 -5.37 -22.01
N ALA A 183 19.48 -5.33 -23.09
CA ALA A 183 19.11 -4.73 -24.39
C ALA A 183 18.07 -5.55 -25.20
N THR A 184 17.63 -6.69 -24.70
CA THR A 184 16.54 -7.47 -25.33
C THR A 184 15.22 -6.95 -24.81
N GLY A 185 14.55 -6.14 -25.63
CA GLY A 185 13.14 -5.80 -25.42
C GLY A 185 12.32 -7.05 -25.15
N SER A 186 11.42 -6.93 -24.17
CA SER A 186 10.54 -7.97 -23.60
C SER A 186 11.23 -9.10 -22.85
N GLU A 187 11.62 -8.85 -21.60
CA GLU A 187 11.41 -9.90 -20.60
C GLU A 187 9.90 -10.00 -20.37
N ASP A 188 9.29 -11.08 -20.88
CA ASP A 188 7.94 -11.47 -20.48
C ASP A 188 7.95 -11.66 -18.97
N GLY A 189 7.35 -10.71 -18.26
CA GLY A 189 7.38 -10.69 -16.82
C GLY A 189 6.37 -9.74 -16.24
N VAL A 190 5.94 -10.05 -15.03
CA VAL A 190 4.90 -9.33 -14.31
C VAL A 190 5.40 -9.04 -12.91
N VAL A 191 5.19 -7.81 -12.46
CA VAL A 191 5.22 -7.48 -11.04
C VAL A 191 3.79 -7.51 -10.49
N GLU A 192 3.60 -8.26 -9.42
CA GLU A 192 2.39 -8.26 -8.61
C GLU A 192 2.69 -7.60 -7.27
N VAL A 193 1.91 -6.57 -6.94
CA VAL A 193 1.96 -5.88 -5.67
C VAL A 193 0.67 -6.20 -4.93
N SER A 194 0.76 -6.65 -3.69
CA SER A 194 -0.43 -6.96 -2.88
C SER A 194 -0.34 -6.36 -1.48
N LEU A 195 -1.50 -6.05 -0.91
CA LEU A 195 -1.70 -5.71 0.50
C LEU A 195 -2.79 -6.63 1.06
N LYS A 196 -2.48 -7.36 2.13
CA LYS A 196 -3.36 -8.39 2.70
C LYS A 196 -3.47 -8.27 4.22
N GLU A 197 -4.69 -8.37 4.72
CA GLU A 197 -5.00 -8.59 6.13
C GLU A 197 -6.18 -9.58 6.23
N ILE A 198 -5.85 -10.87 6.34
CA ILE A 198 -6.81 -11.97 6.26
C ILE A 198 -6.89 -12.77 7.57
N ASP A 199 -5.80 -12.80 8.35
CA ASP A 199 -5.67 -13.62 9.55
C ASP A 199 -6.26 -12.96 10.81
N GLY A 200 -6.66 -11.68 10.73
CA GLY A 200 -7.06 -10.89 11.90
C GLY A 200 -8.53 -11.03 12.31
N GLN A 201 -9.41 -11.53 11.43
CA GLN A 201 -10.89 -11.53 11.58
C GLN A 201 -11.47 -10.19 12.06
N ARG A 202 -10.74 -9.10 11.87
CA ARG A 202 -11.06 -7.79 12.44
C ARG A 202 -11.78 -6.95 11.39
N TRP A 203 -13.01 -6.59 11.71
CA TRP A 203 -13.78 -5.64 10.93
C TRP A 203 -13.08 -4.29 10.84
N LYS A 204 -13.11 -3.72 9.65
CA LYS A 204 -12.47 -2.45 9.32
C LYS A 204 -13.27 -1.74 8.24
N ARG A 205 -13.22 -0.41 8.28
CA ARG A 205 -13.92 0.47 7.36
C ARG A 205 -13.22 1.80 7.15
N GLY A 206 -13.67 2.51 6.13
CA GLY A 206 -13.28 3.88 5.83
C GLY A 206 -11.92 4.00 5.14
N LEU A 207 -11.35 2.91 4.63
CA LEU A 207 -10.18 2.98 3.75
C LEU A 207 -10.63 3.43 2.36
N ILE A 208 -10.14 4.57 1.87
CA ILE A 208 -10.47 5.10 0.55
C ILE A 208 -9.24 4.99 -0.35
N VAL A 209 -9.22 4.00 -1.24
CA VAL A 209 -8.09 3.65 -2.11
C VAL A 209 -8.18 4.41 -3.42
N GLN A 210 -7.17 5.23 -3.71
CA GLN A 210 -7.00 5.81 -5.04
C GLN A 210 -6.36 4.81 -6.00
N GLY A 211 -5.35 4.08 -5.53
CA GLY A 211 -4.59 3.17 -6.37
C GLY A 211 -3.24 2.76 -5.82
N ILE A 212 -2.50 2.00 -6.63
CA ILE A 212 -1.09 1.64 -6.39
C ILE A 212 -0.22 2.40 -7.39
N GLU A 213 0.70 3.21 -6.89
CA GLU A 213 1.69 3.93 -7.70
C GLU A 213 3.03 3.19 -7.72
N ILE A 214 3.54 2.93 -8.91
CA ILE A 214 4.84 2.32 -9.17
C ILE A 214 5.73 3.41 -9.78
N ARG A 215 6.75 3.83 -9.03
CA ARG A 215 7.67 4.90 -9.45
C ARG A 215 9.13 4.50 -9.20
N PRO A 216 10.08 5.05 -9.98
CA PRO A 216 11.50 4.83 -9.75
C PRO A 216 11.88 5.23 -8.32
N LYS A 217 12.73 4.43 -7.69
CA LYS A 217 13.30 4.71 -6.39
C LYS A 217 14.78 5.01 -6.57
N HIS A 218 15.17 6.22 -6.20
CA HIS A 218 16.58 6.59 -6.18
C HIS A 218 17.30 5.79 -5.11
N THR A 219 18.20 4.90 -5.53
CA THR A 219 19.24 4.36 -4.65
C THR A 219 20.19 5.52 -4.35
N SER A 220 20.20 5.99 -3.10
CA SER A 220 21.19 6.98 -2.64
C SER A 220 22.60 6.39 -2.64
#